data_AF-A0A4S9YLY5-F1
#
_entry.id   AF-A0A4S9YLY5-F1
#
_cell.length_a   1.000
_cell.length_b   1.000
_cell.length_c   1.000
_cell.angle_alpha   90.00
_cell.angle_beta   90.00
_cell.angle_gamma   90.00
#
_symmetry.space_group_name_H-M   'P 1'
#
loop_
_entity.id
_entity.type
_entity.pdbx_description
1 polymer ?
#
loop_
_entity_poly.entity_id
_entity_poly.type
_entity_poly.pdbx_seq_one_letter_code
_entity_poly.pdbx_strand_id
1 'polypeptide(L)'
;MASARHVVVSTASGTGQAQKFYETQLTDTFKSLGFKEDEHFFVHLTKSEDTITELTRDVFLPAANKGAVLSIILLSGDGGVVDIINAILTSSRGPDFACPEITLLPLGTGNALANSLGVTADDSMGLTTLMQGKSRPLPILRTTFSPGSRLLVHEGSEEAELHSYNGKPTIWGAVVCSWGMHASLVADSDTTEYRKHGVERFQMAAKAALYPEDGSSPHKYRGRVSVLRGSEWYELDEKEHAYVLATFVSNLEKGFTISPASKPLDGKLRLIHFGPMSGDEVMKVMTKAYDQGKHIEDERVRYEEIDGLRISFDDSEEDGRWRRICVDGKIIRVEKGGWVEVTKEDAHVLDIVCGAEHA
;
A
#
# COMPACT_ATOMS: atom_id res chain seq x y z
N MET A 1 18.77 -16.17 21.70
CA MET A 1 18.69 -15.22 20.57
C MET A 1 18.56 -13.83 21.14
N ALA A 2 19.25 -12.84 20.58
CA ALA A 2 19.05 -11.45 20.99
C ALA A 2 17.64 -11.01 20.57
N SER A 3 16.95 -10.24 21.41
CA SER A 3 15.65 -9.65 21.08
C SER A 3 15.72 -8.16 21.29
N ALA A 4 15.17 -7.38 20.36
CA ALA A 4 15.10 -5.93 20.48
C ALA A 4 13.71 -5.42 20.11
N ARG A 5 13.25 -4.38 20.82
CA ARG A 5 12.00 -3.70 20.53
C ARG A 5 12.28 -2.29 20.05
N HIS A 6 11.63 -1.89 18.97
CA HIS A 6 11.79 -0.58 18.37
C HIS A 6 10.43 0.09 18.27
N VAL A 7 10.34 1.35 18.68
CA VAL A 7 9.16 2.19 18.49
C VAL A 7 9.52 3.22 17.43
N VAL A 8 8.87 3.14 16.28
CA VAL A 8 9.08 4.09 15.17
C VAL A 8 7.89 5.03 15.13
N VAL A 9 8.15 6.32 15.32
CA VAL A 9 7.13 7.37 15.40
C VAL A 9 7.22 8.27 14.18
N SER A 10 6.20 8.17 13.32
CA SER A 10 6.10 8.97 12.10
C SER A 10 5.58 10.38 12.41
N THR A 11 6.49 11.34 12.54
CA THR A 11 6.22 12.69 13.07
C THR A 11 5.34 13.54 12.17
N ALA A 12 5.52 13.45 10.84
CA ALA A 12 4.86 14.33 9.87
C ALA A 12 3.85 13.62 8.96
N SER A 13 3.84 12.29 8.90
CA SER A 13 2.94 11.55 8.02
C SER A 13 1.52 11.44 8.60
N GLY A 14 0.55 11.16 7.72
CA GLY A 14 -0.82 10.91 8.13
C GLY A 14 -1.50 12.14 8.71
N THR A 15 -2.01 11.98 9.94
CA THR A 15 -2.73 13.04 10.67
C THR A 15 -1.81 13.93 11.52
N GLY A 16 -0.50 13.67 11.50
CA GLY A 16 0.48 14.35 12.37
C GLY A 16 0.27 14.09 13.87
N GLN A 17 -0.53 13.07 14.24
CA GLN A 17 -0.85 12.76 15.63
C GLN A 17 0.08 11.71 16.26
N ALA A 18 0.96 11.08 15.49
CA ALA A 18 1.77 9.96 15.98
C ALA A 18 2.64 10.31 17.18
N GLN A 19 3.32 11.45 17.12
CA GLN A 19 4.16 11.92 18.23
C GLN A 19 3.34 12.20 19.48
N LYS A 20 2.21 12.90 19.34
CA LYS A 20 1.31 13.17 20.47
C LYS A 20 0.77 11.87 21.07
N PHE A 21 0.38 10.91 20.24
CA PHE A 21 -0.08 9.59 20.70
C PHE A 21 1.02 8.85 21.47
N TYR A 22 2.26 8.87 20.96
CA TYR A 22 3.41 8.30 21.64
C TYR A 22 3.60 8.91 23.03
N GLU A 23 3.67 10.24 23.11
CA GLU A 23 3.96 10.98 24.34
C GLU A 23 2.85 10.84 25.40
N THR A 24 1.59 10.72 24.98
CA THR A 24 0.43 10.79 25.89
C THR A 24 -0.24 9.45 26.19
N GLN A 25 -0.19 8.48 25.27
CA GLN A 25 -0.90 7.20 25.44
C GLN A 25 0.08 6.04 25.54
N LEU A 26 0.96 5.90 24.55
CA LEU A 26 1.87 4.75 24.51
C LEU A 26 2.89 4.78 25.64
N THR A 27 3.47 5.96 25.90
CA THR A 27 4.45 6.16 26.98
C THR A 27 3.85 5.82 28.34
N ASP A 28 2.64 6.28 28.64
CA ASP A 28 1.97 6.01 29.91
C ASP A 28 1.58 4.53 30.04
N THR A 29 1.14 3.91 28.94
CA THR A 29 0.89 2.47 28.87
C THR A 29 2.17 1.69 29.20
N PHE A 30 3.30 2.00 28.55
CA PHE A 30 4.58 1.35 28.79
C PHE A 30 5.08 1.54 30.22
N LYS A 31 4.99 2.76 30.77
CA LYS A 31 5.32 3.03 32.17
C LYS A 31 4.48 2.19 33.13
N SER A 32 3.18 2.06 32.88
CA SER A 32 2.28 1.26 33.72
C SER A 32 2.63 -0.24 33.70
N LEU A 33 3.22 -0.72 32.61
CA LEU A 33 3.71 -2.09 32.44
C LEU A 33 5.16 -2.27 32.92
N GLY A 34 5.80 -1.21 33.43
CA GLY A 34 7.19 -1.23 33.89
C GLY A 34 8.24 -1.20 32.77
N PHE A 35 7.84 -0.97 31.52
CA PHE A 35 8.77 -0.78 30.41
C PHE A 35 9.43 0.60 30.48
N LYS A 36 10.71 0.63 30.12
CA LYS A 36 11.53 1.83 30.08
C LYS A 36 12.31 1.89 28.78
N GLU A 37 12.38 3.08 28.22
CA GLU A 37 13.22 3.40 27.07
C GLU A 37 14.70 3.12 27.38
N ASP A 38 15.48 2.74 26.38
CA ASP A 38 16.89 2.31 26.41
C ASP A 38 17.19 1.04 27.23
N GLU A 39 16.30 0.61 28.10
CA GLU A 39 16.38 -0.69 28.79
C GLU A 39 15.58 -1.78 28.05
N HIS A 40 14.36 -1.46 27.60
CA HIS A 40 13.41 -2.44 27.06
C HIS A 40 13.05 -2.22 25.59
N PHE A 41 13.15 -0.98 25.10
CA PHE A 41 12.87 -0.59 23.73
C PHE A 41 13.64 0.68 23.33
N PHE A 42 13.83 0.88 22.04
CA PHE A 42 14.46 2.07 21.46
C PHE A 42 13.44 2.87 20.66
N VAL A 43 13.46 4.20 20.79
CA VAL A 43 12.53 5.10 20.10
C VAL A 43 13.22 5.77 18.93
N HIS A 44 12.52 5.84 17.81
CA HIS A 44 12.99 6.43 16.57
C HIS A 44 11.96 7.41 16.05
N LEU A 45 12.31 8.70 16.02
CA LEU A 45 11.47 9.74 15.43
C LEU A 45 11.85 9.95 13.97
N THR A 46 10.89 9.91 13.06
CA THR A 46 11.16 10.19 11.64
C THR A 46 11.55 11.64 11.43
N LYS A 47 12.48 11.90 10.51
CA LYS A 47 12.95 13.24 10.14
C LYS A 47 12.69 13.58 8.66
N SER A 48 12.49 12.55 7.84
CA SER A 48 12.25 12.62 6.41
C SER A 48 11.45 11.40 5.96
N GLU A 49 11.05 11.38 4.68
CA GLU A 49 10.45 10.21 4.02
C GLU A 49 11.39 9.00 3.96
N ASP A 50 12.71 9.21 4.03
CA ASP A 50 13.70 8.14 3.99
C ASP A 50 14.00 7.50 5.35
N THR A 51 13.56 8.11 6.47
CA THR A 51 14.04 7.70 7.80
C THR A 51 13.75 6.23 8.12
N ILE A 52 12.59 5.70 7.71
CA ILE A 52 12.24 4.29 7.96
C ILE A 52 13.10 3.35 7.11
N THR A 53 13.37 3.73 5.85
CA THR A 53 14.28 3.01 4.95
C THR A 53 15.70 2.97 5.53
N GLU A 54 16.20 4.12 6.01
CA GLU A 54 17.52 4.23 6.65
C GLU A 54 17.61 3.39 7.93
N LEU A 55 16.61 3.47 8.82
CA LEU A 55 16.55 2.63 10.03
C LEU A 55 16.54 1.15 9.68
N THR A 56 15.82 0.76 8.63
CA THR A 56 15.78 -0.63 8.20
C THR A 56 17.15 -1.09 7.71
N ARG A 57 17.83 -0.29 6.88
CA ARG A 57 19.15 -0.61 6.35
C ARG A 57 20.25 -0.63 7.43
N ASP A 58 20.20 0.33 8.34
CA ASP A 58 21.32 0.61 9.25
C ASP A 58 21.16 -0.06 10.62
N VAL A 59 19.92 -0.40 11.00
CA VAL A 59 19.59 -0.98 12.32
C VAL A 59 18.87 -2.31 12.20
N PHE A 60 17.69 -2.35 11.56
CA PHE A 60 16.83 -3.54 11.61
C PHE A 60 17.43 -4.71 10.82
N LEU A 61 17.76 -4.52 9.54
CA LEU A 61 18.29 -5.57 8.69
C LEU A 61 19.64 -6.12 9.20
N PRO A 62 20.62 -5.30 9.65
CA PRO A 62 21.85 -5.81 10.23
C PRO A 62 21.64 -6.67 11.48
N ALA A 63 20.65 -6.33 12.32
CA ALA A 63 20.29 -7.14 13.49
C ALA A 63 19.54 -8.42 13.10
N ALA A 64 18.57 -8.31 12.19
CA ALA A 64 17.82 -9.44 11.63
C ALA A 64 18.78 -10.47 10.99
N ASN A 65 19.76 -10.01 10.20
CA ASN A 65 20.80 -10.85 9.58
C ASN A 65 21.72 -11.55 10.59
N LYS A 66 21.70 -11.17 11.87
CA LYS A 66 22.42 -11.84 12.98
C LYS A 66 21.50 -12.76 13.79
N GLY A 67 20.29 -13.05 13.30
CA GLY A 67 19.30 -13.87 13.99
C GLY A 67 18.63 -13.19 15.18
N ALA A 68 18.65 -11.85 15.25
CA ALA A 68 17.94 -11.13 16.31
C ALA A 68 16.44 -11.09 16.03
N VAL A 69 15.62 -11.39 17.04
CA VAL A 69 14.16 -11.26 16.96
C VAL A 69 13.80 -9.80 17.19
N LEU A 70 13.30 -9.13 16.15
CA LEU A 70 12.92 -7.72 16.19
C LEU A 70 11.41 -7.58 16.27
N SER A 71 10.94 -6.80 17.26
CA SER A 71 9.55 -6.35 17.33
C SER A 71 9.51 -4.84 17.12
N ILE A 72 8.85 -4.41 16.05
CA ILE A 72 8.81 -3.02 15.61
C ILE A 72 7.38 -2.51 15.78
N ILE A 73 7.18 -1.58 16.71
CA ILE A 73 5.92 -0.90 16.94
C ILE A 73 5.93 0.35 16.06
N LEU A 74 5.12 0.33 15.01
CA LEU A 74 5.11 1.35 13.97
C LEU A 74 3.90 2.25 14.12
N LEU A 75 4.13 3.48 14.61
CA LEU A 75 3.15 4.55 14.66
C LEU A 75 3.19 5.31 13.32
N SER A 76 2.57 4.71 12.30
CA SER A 76 2.58 5.21 10.92
C SER A 76 1.35 4.72 10.15
N GLY A 77 1.36 4.86 8.83
CA GLY A 77 0.43 4.22 7.91
C GLY A 77 1.11 3.13 7.07
N ASP A 78 0.43 2.70 6.00
CA ASP A 78 0.90 1.62 5.12
C ASP A 78 2.29 1.91 4.50
N GLY A 79 2.60 3.18 4.21
CA GLY A 79 3.89 3.59 3.65
C GLY A 79 5.10 3.14 4.47
N GLY A 80 5.03 3.24 5.81
CA GLY A 80 6.14 2.80 6.67
C GLY A 80 6.36 1.28 6.62
N VAL A 81 5.31 0.48 6.43
CA VAL A 81 5.43 -0.97 6.21
C VAL A 81 6.11 -1.25 4.88
N VAL A 82 5.70 -0.55 3.83
CA VAL A 82 6.25 -0.68 2.48
C VAL A 82 7.71 -0.28 2.42
N ASP A 83 8.11 0.76 3.16
CA ASP A 83 9.51 1.19 3.24
C ASP A 83 10.39 0.10 3.88
N ILE A 84 9.91 -0.55 4.95
CA ILE A 84 10.62 -1.69 5.58
C ILE A 84 10.74 -2.86 4.61
N ILE A 85 9.63 -3.25 3.96
CA ILE A 85 9.60 -4.35 2.98
C ILE A 85 10.61 -4.11 1.86
N ASN A 86 10.57 -2.94 1.23
CA ASN A 86 11.46 -2.61 0.12
C ASN A 86 12.92 -2.51 0.59
N ALA A 87 13.20 -1.91 1.74
CA ALA A 87 14.56 -1.84 2.28
C ALA A 87 15.16 -3.24 2.53
N ILE A 88 14.35 -4.20 3.01
CA ILE A 88 14.79 -5.59 3.19
C ILE A 88 14.98 -6.31 1.85
N LEU A 89 14.05 -6.16 0.91
CA LEU A 89 14.06 -6.90 -0.37
C LEU A 89 15.09 -6.37 -1.37
N THR A 90 15.47 -5.10 -1.26
CA THR A 90 16.52 -4.48 -2.10
C THR A 90 17.93 -4.67 -1.55
N SER A 91 18.07 -5.30 -0.38
CA SER A 91 19.32 -5.52 0.33
C SER A 91 19.65 -7.01 0.48
N SER A 92 20.90 -7.33 0.79
CA SER A 92 21.33 -8.71 1.01
C SER A 92 20.85 -9.25 2.36
N ARG A 93 20.12 -10.37 2.32
CA ARG A 93 19.76 -11.16 3.50
C ARG A 93 20.82 -12.24 3.75
N GLY A 94 21.26 -12.34 4.99
CA GLY A 94 22.19 -13.38 5.45
C GLY A 94 21.49 -14.72 5.69
N PRO A 95 22.26 -15.81 5.88
CA PRO A 95 21.70 -17.13 6.18
C PRO A 95 20.97 -17.18 7.53
N ASP A 96 21.36 -16.32 8.47
CA ASP A 96 20.77 -16.21 9.81
C ASP A 96 19.66 -15.15 9.88
N PHE A 97 19.12 -14.70 8.74
CA PHE A 97 18.05 -13.70 8.71
C PHE A 97 16.83 -14.18 9.52
N ALA A 98 16.55 -13.47 10.61
CA ALA A 98 15.31 -13.60 11.38
C ALA A 98 14.30 -12.56 10.90
N CYS A 99 13.11 -13.02 10.52
CA CYS A 99 12.04 -12.15 10.03
C CYS A 99 11.59 -11.17 11.13
N PRO A 100 11.62 -9.84 10.90
CA PRO A 100 11.08 -8.86 11.83
C PRO A 100 9.56 -8.95 11.93
N GLU A 101 9.04 -8.64 13.11
CA GLU A 101 7.61 -8.48 13.37
C GLU A 101 7.24 -6.99 13.46
N ILE A 102 6.13 -6.59 12.85
CA ILE A 102 5.54 -5.26 13.00
C ILE A 102 4.20 -5.30 13.72
N THR A 103 4.04 -4.43 14.72
CA THR A 103 2.72 -4.04 15.23
C THR A 103 2.36 -2.64 14.72
N LEU A 104 1.19 -2.50 14.09
CA LEU A 104 0.70 -1.21 13.59
C LEU A 104 -0.11 -0.46 14.64
N LEU A 105 0.24 0.80 14.85
CA LEU A 105 -0.63 1.80 15.47
C LEU A 105 -1.06 2.79 14.37
N PRO A 106 -2.31 2.70 13.87
CA PRO A 106 -2.73 3.27 12.59
C PRO A 106 -2.92 4.79 12.67
N LEU A 107 -1.84 5.52 12.48
CA LEU A 107 -1.80 6.99 12.58
C LEU A 107 -1.53 7.65 11.22
N GLY A 108 -1.55 6.87 10.14
CA GLY A 108 -1.62 7.32 8.75
C GLY A 108 -3.01 7.81 8.33
N THR A 109 -3.16 8.18 7.06
CA THR A 109 -4.42 8.72 6.49
C THR A 109 -5.41 7.61 6.12
N GLY A 110 -4.99 6.64 5.30
CA GLY A 110 -5.83 5.53 4.84
C GLY A 110 -5.80 4.32 5.78
N ASN A 111 -4.59 3.87 6.15
CA ASN A 111 -4.36 2.71 7.04
C ASN A 111 -5.06 1.44 6.52
N ALA A 112 -4.87 1.14 5.24
CA ALA A 112 -5.52 0.03 4.55
C ALA A 112 -5.27 -1.32 5.24
N LEU A 113 -4.00 -1.59 5.61
CA LEU A 113 -3.62 -2.79 6.36
C LEU A 113 -4.34 -2.85 7.70
N ALA A 114 -4.28 -1.78 8.50
CA ALA A 114 -4.86 -1.78 9.84
C ALA A 114 -6.38 -1.97 9.81
N ASN A 115 -7.09 -1.32 8.88
CA ASN A 115 -8.53 -1.52 8.71
C ASN A 115 -8.86 -2.96 8.30
N SER A 116 -8.07 -3.53 7.39
CA SER A 116 -8.31 -4.87 6.86
C SER A 116 -7.89 -5.99 7.81
N LEU A 117 -7.02 -5.70 8.78
CA LEU A 117 -6.60 -6.61 9.85
C LEU A 117 -7.48 -6.52 11.10
N GLY A 118 -8.49 -5.63 11.11
CA GLY A 118 -9.34 -5.40 12.28
C GLY A 118 -8.66 -4.60 13.41
N VAL A 119 -7.47 -4.03 13.18
CA VAL A 119 -6.72 -3.23 14.19
C VAL A 119 -7.48 -1.97 14.59
N THR A 120 -8.33 -1.45 13.70
CA THR A 120 -9.19 -0.27 13.92
C THR A 120 -10.63 -0.64 14.30
N ALA A 121 -10.91 -1.91 14.61
CA ALA A 121 -12.27 -2.37 14.92
C ALA A 121 -12.77 -1.88 16.28
N ASP A 122 -11.87 -1.55 17.20
CA ASP A 122 -12.16 -0.94 18.49
C ASP A 122 -11.59 0.48 18.59
N ASP A 123 -11.89 1.17 19.69
CA ASP A 123 -11.38 2.51 19.98
C ASP A 123 -9.97 2.49 20.62
N SER A 124 -9.28 1.34 20.66
CA SER A 124 -7.96 1.20 21.29
C SER A 124 -6.81 1.71 20.43
N MET A 125 -7.08 2.10 19.17
CA MET A 125 -6.06 2.54 18.20
C MET A 125 -4.93 1.51 18.02
N GLY A 126 -5.26 0.21 18.08
CA GLY A 126 -4.31 -0.89 17.92
C GLY A 126 -3.58 -1.33 19.19
N LEU A 127 -3.81 -0.69 20.34
CA LEU A 127 -3.22 -1.11 21.62
C LEU A 127 -3.68 -2.52 22.03
N THR A 128 -4.92 -2.91 21.73
CA THR A 128 -5.39 -4.29 21.96
C THR A 128 -4.55 -5.29 21.16
N THR A 129 -4.30 -4.99 19.87
CA THR A 129 -3.47 -5.82 18.98
C THR A 129 -2.03 -5.91 19.47
N LEU A 130 -1.46 -4.79 19.94
CA LEU A 130 -0.12 -4.77 20.53
C LEU A 130 0.03 -5.71 21.74
N MET A 131 -1.01 -5.82 22.56
CA MET A 131 -0.96 -6.58 23.81
C MET A 131 -1.35 -8.06 23.65
N GLN A 132 -2.24 -8.37 22.72
CA GLN A 132 -2.91 -9.68 22.62
C GLN A 132 -2.79 -10.32 21.23
N GLY A 133 -2.27 -9.58 20.25
CA GLY A 133 -2.19 -10.04 18.88
C GLY A 133 -1.18 -11.16 18.68
N LYS A 134 -1.19 -11.72 17.47
CA LYS A 134 -0.27 -12.77 17.04
C LYS A 134 0.41 -12.38 15.74
N SER A 135 1.68 -12.74 15.67
CA SER A 135 2.50 -12.60 14.47
C SER A 135 2.05 -13.55 13.37
N ARG A 136 1.92 -13.03 12.15
CA ARG A 136 1.64 -13.81 10.94
C ARG A 136 2.41 -13.25 9.74
N PRO A 137 2.83 -14.09 8.78
CA PRO A 137 3.45 -13.63 7.54
C PRO A 137 2.55 -12.65 6.79
N LEU A 138 3.12 -11.52 6.38
CA LEU A 138 2.43 -10.54 5.56
C LEU A 138 2.54 -10.94 4.07
N PRO A 139 1.43 -11.16 3.34
CA PRO A 139 1.46 -11.34 1.90
C PRO A 139 2.00 -10.09 1.18
N ILE A 140 2.86 -10.31 0.20
CA ILE A 140 3.55 -9.25 -0.54
C ILE A 140 3.29 -9.41 -2.03
N LEU A 141 3.17 -8.28 -2.73
CA LEU A 141 3.14 -8.21 -4.18
C LEU A 141 4.52 -7.78 -4.67
N ARG A 142 4.97 -8.39 -5.76
CA ARG A 142 6.10 -7.91 -6.55
C ARG A 142 5.55 -7.28 -7.82
N THR A 143 5.90 -6.01 -8.02
CA THR A 143 5.56 -5.27 -9.23
C THR A 143 6.81 -4.97 -10.02
N THR A 144 6.88 -5.54 -11.22
CA THR A 144 7.99 -5.38 -12.16
C THR A 144 7.53 -4.56 -13.35
N PHE A 145 8.40 -3.68 -13.82
CA PHE A 145 8.10 -2.77 -14.92
C PHE A 145 9.06 -2.96 -16.08
N SER A 146 8.68 -2.42 -17.22
CA SER A 146 9.54 -2.27 -18.38
C SER A 146 10.69 -1.28 -18.15
N PRO A 147 11.79 -1.39 -18.92
CA PRO A 147 12.92 -0.47 -18.80
C PRO A 147 12.52 0.99 -19.09
N GLY A 148 12.96 1.92 -18.24
CA GLY A 148 12.66 3.35 -18.40
C GLY A 148 11.46 3.85 -17.58
N SER A 149 10.79 2.94 -16.86
CA SER A 149 9.82 3.31 -15.82
C SER A 149 10.50 4.04 -14.66
N ARG A 150 9.84 5.07 -14.14
CA ARG A 150 10.38 5.99 -13.12
C ARG A 150 9.42 6.13 -11.95
N LEU A 151 9.98 6.10 -10.74
CA LEU A 151 9.24 6.42 -9.52
C LEU A 151 9.07 7.93 -9.44
N LEU A 152 7.84 8.40 -9.27
CA LEU A 152 7.56 9.80 -9.02
C LEU A 152 7.77 10.08 -7.52
N VAL A 153 8.70 10.98 -7.22
CA VAL A 153 9.09 11.37 -5.86
C VAL A 153 8.85 12.86 -5.65
N HIS A 154 8.93 13.31 -4.39
CA HIS A 154 8.73 14.71 -4.02
C HIS A 154 7.46 15.32 -4.65
N GLU A 155 6.30 14.72 -4.36
CA GLU A 155 4.99 15.20 -4.83
C GLU A 155 4.84 15.16 -6.37
N GLY A 156 5.63 14.28 -7.03
CA GLY A 156 5.63 14.12 -8.48
C GLY A 156 6.40 15.19 -9.24
N SER A 157 7.16 16.03 -8.54
CA SER A 157 8.04 17.04 -9.15
C SER A 157 9.35 16.45 -9.67
N GLU A 158 9.75 15.28 -9.15
CA GLU A 158 11.00 14.61 -9.51
C GLU A 158 10.77 13.13 -9.87
N GLU A 159 11.70 12.58 -10.65
CA GLU A 159 11.71 11.18 -11.07
C GLU A 159 12.95 10.47 -10.53
N ALA A 160 12.75 9.35 -9.85
CA ALA A 160 13.80 8.48 -9.33
C ALA A 160 13.83 7.12 -10.07
N GLU A 161 15.00 6.47 -10.04
CA GLU A 161 15.13 5.11 -10.55
C GLU A 161 14.53 4.10 -9.58
N LEU A 162 13.87 3.09 -10.11
CA LEU A 162 13.44 1.92 -9.35
C LEU A 162 14.61 0.97 -9.13
N HIS A 163 14.57 0.19 -8.06
CA HIS A 163 15.54 -0.88 -7.84
C HIS A 163 15.50 -1.90 -8.98
N SER A 164 16.67 -2.36 -9.43
CA SER A 164 16.77 -3.41 -10.44
C SER A 164 16.84 -4.78 -9.79
N TYR A 165 15.79 -5.58 -9.96
CA TYR A 165 15.72 -6.96 -9.49
C TYR A 165 15.64 -7.89 -10.70
N ASN A 166 16.56 -8.86 -10.80
CA ASN A 166 16.70 -9.74 -11.97
C ASN A 166 16.77 -8.97 -13.30
N GLY A 167 17.45 -7.82 -13.30
CA GLY A 167 17.63 -6.96 -14.48
C GLY A 167 16.41 -6.14 -14.87
N LYS A 168 15.37 -6.06 -14.03
CA LYS A 168 14.15 -5.30 -14.30
C LYS A 168 13.81 -4.32 -13.17
N PRO A 169 13.36 -3.09 -13.50
CA PRO A 169 12.81 -2.16 -12.51
C PRO A 169 11.69 -2.82 -11.69
N THR A 170 11.83 -2.84 -10.37
CA THR A 170 10.93 -3.57 -9.46
C THR A 170 10.69 -2.80 -8.16
N ILE A 171 9.46 -2.89 -7.66
CA ILE A 171 9.06 -2.45 -6.32
C ILE A 171 8.13 -3.49 -5.71
N TRP A 172 8.10 -3.56 -4.38
CA TRP A 172 7.21 -4.45 -3.64
C TRP A 172 6.16 -3.66 -2.86
N GLY A 173 5.02 -4.29 -2.62
CA GLY A 173 3.94 -3.75 -1.79
C GLY A 173 3.28 -4.86 -0.97
N ALA A 174 2.31 -4.49 -0.15
CA ALA A 174 1.49 -5.38 0.66
C ALA A 174 -0.01 -5.07 0.58
N VAL A 175 -0.40 -3.97 -0.09
CA VAL A 175 -1.80 -3.50 -0.11
C VAL A 175 -2.42 -3.65 -1.48
N VAL A 176 -1.94 -2.89 -2.45
CA VAL A 176 -2.61 -2.64 -3.73
C VAL A 176 -1.62 -2.30 -4.85
N CYS A 177 -1.88 -2.82 -6.04
CA CYS A 177 -1.36 -2.28 -7.29
C CYS A 177 -2.53 -1.87 -8.18
N SER A 178 -2.48 -0.68 -8.78
CA SER A 178 -3.60 -0.13 -9.54
C SER A 178 -3.19 0.74 -10.70
N TRP A 179 -4.12 0.88 -11.65
CA TRP A 179 -4.07 1.74 -12.82
C TRP A 179 -5.45 2.35 -13.07
N GLY A 180 -5.50 3.39 -13.91
CA GLY A 180 -6.72 4.11 -14.21
C GLY A 180 -7.01 5.22 -13.21
N MET A 181 -8.29 5.41 -12.92
CA MET A 181 -8.80 6.46 -12.05
C MET A 181 -8.19 6.40 -10.65
N HIS A 182 -8.03 5.21 -10.05
CA HIS A 182 -7.43 5.09 -8.72
C HIS A 182 -5.99 5.62 -8.68
N ALA A 183 -5.14 5.17 -9.61
CA ALA A 183 -3.74 5.62 -9.65
C ALA A 183 -3.63 7.12 -9.96
N SER A 184 -4.51 7.65 -10.82
CA SER A 184 -4.53 9.07 -11.16
C SER A 184 -4.97 9.92 -9.96
N LEU A 185 -6.04 9.50 -9.26
CA LEU A 185 -6.51 10.16 -8.05
C LEU A 185 -5.42 10.21 -6.98
N VAL A 186 -4.72 9.09 -6.73
CA VAL A 186 -3.64 9.07 -5.73
C VAL A 186 -2.53 10.03 -6.13
N ALA A 187 -2.10 9.99 -7.39
CA ALA A 187 -1.04 10.86 -7.90
C ALA A 187 -1.42 12.35 -7.88
N ASP A 188 -2.63 12.69 -8.32
CA ASP A 188 -3.08 14.08 -8.46
C ASP A 188 -3.45 14.70 -7.11
N SER A 189 -3.81 13.88 -6.12
CA SER A 189 -4.07 14.32 -4.74
C SER A 189 -2.81 14.63 -3.93
N ASP A 190 -1.63 14.25 -4.45
CA ASP A 190 -0.37 14.34 -3.71
C ASP A 190 0.42 15.63 -3.94
N THR A 191 -0.19 16.64 -4.57
CA THR A 191 0.44 17.95 -4.77
C THR A 191 0.41 18.82 -3.50
N THR A 192 1.30 19.82 -3.44
CA THR A 192 1.34 20.82 -2.37
C THR A 192 0.00 21.55 -2.18
N GLU A 193 -0.76 21.76 -3.26
CA GLU A 193 -2.07 22.40 -3.20
C GLU A 193 -3.09 21.50 -2.50
N TYR A 194 -3.18 20.24 -2.93
CA TYR A 194 -4.15 19.28 -2.43
C TYR A 194 -3.83 18.80 -1.01
N ARG A 195 -2.55 18.66 -0.62
CA ARG A 195 -2.13 18.23 0.73
C ARG A 195 -2.64 19.12 1.86
N LYS A 196 -2.93 20.40 1.59
CA LYS A 196 -3.53 21.33 2.57
C LYS A 196 -4.92 20.91 3.04
N HIS A 197 -5.60 20.05 2.26
CA HIS A 197 -6.97 19.61 2.50
C HIS A 197 -7.06 18.26 3.24
N GLY A 198 -5.94 17.70 3.71
CA GLY A 198 -5.94 16.46 4.49
C GLY A 198 -6.58 15.30 3.73
N VAL A 199 -7.53 14.58 4.32
CA VAL A 199 -8.23 13.45 3.67
C VAL A 199 -9.11 13.91 2.49
N GLU A 200 -9.65 15.13 2.54
CA GLU A 200 -10.57 15.67 1.52
C GLU A 200 -9.89 15.80 0.14
N ARG A 201 -8.56 15.84 0.11
CA ARG A 201 -7.75 15.91 -1.11
C ARG A 201 -8.08 14.81 -2.12
N PHE A 202 -8.38 13.61 -1.64
CA PHE A 202 -8.73 12.46 -2.48
C PHE A 202 -10.11 12.65 -3.11
N GLN A 203 -11.07 13.23 -2.38
CA GLN A 203 -12.40 13.53 -2.90
C GLN A 203 -12.36 14.65 -3.95
N MET A 204 -11.52 15.67 -3.74
CA MET A 204 -11.34 16.74 -4.71
C MET A 204 -10.72 16.22 -6.01
N ALA A 205 -9.65 15.43 -5.92
CA ALA A 205 -9.02 14.80 -7.08
C ALA A 205 -9.98 13.83 -7.80
N ALA A 206 -10.77 13.05 -7.06
CA ALA A 206 -11.83 12.21 -7.63
C ALA A 206 -12.83 13.04 -8.45
N LYS A 207 -13.31 14.15 -7.89
CA LYS A 207 -14.28 15.01 -8.55
C LYS A 207 -13.70 15.61 -9.84
N ALA A 208 -12.45 16.08 -9.81
CA ALA A 208 -11.79 16.61 -11.00
C ALA A 208 -11.62 15.55 -12.10
N ALA A 209 -11.28 14.30 -11.74
CA ALA A 209 -11.14 13.21 -12.70
C ALA A 209 -12.49 12.75 -13.29
N LEU A 210 -13.57 12.80 -12.48
CA LEU A 210 -14.92 12.37 -12.86
C LEU A 210 -15.72 13.42 -13.62
N TYR A 211 -15.43 14.70 -13.34
CA TYR A 211 -16.11 15.85 -13.93
C TYR A 211 -15.08 16.90 -14.39
N PRO A 212 -14.36 16.63 -15.50
CA PRO A 212 -13.41 17.59 -16.07
C PRO A 212 -14.04 18.97 -16.32
N GLU A 213 -13.28 20.05 -16.06
CA GLU A 213 -13.77 21.44 -16.20
C GLU A 213 -14.14 21.82 -17.63
N ASP A 214 -13.53 21.16 -18.61
CA ASP A 214 -13.83 21.34 -20.03
C ASP A 214 -15.14 20.66 -20.47
N GLY A 215 -15.84 19.99 -19.55
CA GLY A 215 -17.09 19.29 -19.80
C GLY A 215 -16.93 17.96 -20.54
N SER A 216 -15.70 17.49 -20.73
CA SER A 216 -15.43 16.17 -21.32
C SER A 216 -15.82 15.03 -20.37
N SER A 217 -15.92 13.81 -20.92
CA SER A 217 -16.11 12.60 -20.11
C SER A 217 -14.82 12.23 -19.37
N PRO A 218 -14.89 11.42 -18.29
CA PRO A 218 -13.70 10.88 -17.63
C PRO A 218 -12.74 10.23 -18.62
N HIS A 219 -11.44 10.34 -18.35
CA HIS A 219 -10.40 9.80 -19.24
C HIS A 219 -10.60 8.30 -19.46
N LYS A 220 -10.41 7.86 -20.71
CA LYS A 220 -10.46 6.46 -21.11
C LYS A 220 -9.04 5.93 -21.22
N TYR A 221 -8.64 5.10 -20.27
CA TYR A 221 -7.29 4.58 -20.20
C TYR A 221 -7.12 3.43 -21.20
N ARG A 222 -6.17 3.56 -22.12
CA ARG A 222 -5.94 2.59 -23.22
C ARG A 222 -4.77 1.67 -22.92
N GLY A 223 -5.00 0.38 -23.12
CA GLY A 223 -3.99 -0.65 -22.90
C GLY A 223 -4.57 -2.06 -23.00
N ARG A 224 -3.70 -3.07 -22.90
CA ARG A 224 -4.10 -4.47 -22.76
C ARG A 224 -3.91 -4.90 -21.32
N VAL A 225 -4.97 -5.43 -20.71
CA VAL A 225 -4.93 -6.00 -19.37
C VAL A 225 -4.97 -7.51 -19.48
N SER A 226 -4.09 -8.20 -18.76
CA SER A 226 -4.09 -9.66 -18.66
C SER A 226 -4.05 -10.09 -17.19
N VAL A 227 -4.70 -11.20 -16.88
CA VAL A 227 -4.70 -11.80 -15.55
C VAL A 227 -4.03 -13.17 -15.60
N LEU A 228 -3.24 -13.48 -14.57
CA LEU A 228 -2.66 -14.80 -14.39
C LEU A 228 -3.65 -15.64 -13.58
N ARG A 229 -3.93 -16.86 -14.05
CA ARG A 229 -4.68 -17.88 -13.30
C ARG A 229 -3.91 -19.20 -13.38
N GLY A 230 -3.49 -19.70 -12.22
CA GLY A 230 -2.50 -20.78 -12.12
C GLY A 230 -1.20 -20.39 -12.82
N SER A 231 -0.92 -21.01 -13.95
CA SER A 231 0.30 -20.78 -14.76
C SER A 231 0.03 -20.07 -16.09
N GLU A 232 -1.22 -19.71 -16.39
CA GLU A 232 -1.61 -19.18 -17.70
C GLU A 232 -2.09 -17.74 -17.62
N TRP A 233 -1.65 -16.93 -18.58
CA TRP A 233 -2.08 -15.54 -18.75
C TRP A 233 -3.27 -15.47 -19.69
N TYR A 234 -4.34 -14.80 -19.25
CA TYR A 234 -5.55 -14.54 -20.01
C TYR A 234 -5.69 -13.05 -20.24
N GLU A 235 -5.69 -12.62 -21.50
CA GLU A 235 -5.95 -11.24 -21.86
C GLU A 235 -7.45 -10.94 -21.78
N LEU A 236 -7.81 -9.79 -21.24
CA LEU A 236 -9.17 -9.27 -21.25
C LEU A 236 -9.51 -8.71 -22.65
N ASP A 237 -10.77 -8.89 -23.06
CA ASP A 237 -11.22 -8.43 -24.38
C ASP A 237 -11.21 -6.89 -24.49
N GLU A 238 -11.47 -6.21 -23.37
CA GLU A 238 -11.49 -4.76 -23.27
C GLU A 238 -10.12 -4.14 -23.55
N LYS A 239 -10.11 -3.02 -24.29
CA LYS A 239 -8.90 -2.21 -24.58
C LYS A 239 -8.95 -0.80 -24.01
N GLU A 240 -10.10 -0.43 -23.46
CA GLU A 240 -10.32 0.82 -22.75
C GLU A 240 -10.77 0.49 -21.33
N HIS A 241 -10.25 1.22 -20.36
CA HIS A 241 -10.45 0.97 -18.93
C HIS A 241 -10.74 2.27 -18.20
N ALA A 242 -11.43 2.17 -17.06
CA ALA A 242 -11.55 3.28 -16.11
C ALA A 242 -10.86 2.96 -14.80
N TYR A 243 -10.93 1.71 -14.37
CA TYR A 243 -10.45 1.28 -13.05
C TYR A 243 -9.88 -0.12 -13.15
N VAL A 244 -8.62 -0.30 -12.73
CA VAL A 244 -7.96 -1.60 -12.66
C VAL A 244 -7.20 -1.65 -11.34
N LEU A 245 -7.60 -2.53 -10.42
CA LEU A 245 -7.02 -2.59 -9.09
C LEU A 245 -6.87 -4.03 -8.63
N ALA A 246 -5.66 -4.43 -8.28
CA ALA A 246 -5.36 -5.72 -7.66
C ALA A 246 -4.94 -5.49 -6.20
N THR A 247 -5.56 -6.20 -5.25
CA THR A 247 -5.32 -5.99 -3.81
C THR A 247 -5.38 -7.27 -2.98
N PHE A 248 -4.61 -7.32 -1.89
CA PHE A 248 -4.71 -8.36 -0.86
C PHE A 248 -5.67 -7.98 0.28
N VAL A 249 -6.00 -6.70 0.42
CA VAL A 249 -6.72 -6.18 1.57
C VAL A 249 -8.20 -6.00 1.27
N SER A 250 -9.05 -5.95 2.30
CA SER A 250 -10.50 -5.72 2.13
C SER A 250 -10.85 -4.24 2.02
N ASN A 251 -10.11 -3.40 2.73
CA ASN A 251 -10.38 -1.97 2.91
C ASN A 251 -9.15 -1.14 2.55
N LEU A 252 -9.34 -0.07 1.76
CA LEU A 252 -8.26 0.91 1.50
C LEU A 252 -8.29 2.08 2.49
N GLU A 253 -9.44 2.30 3.13
CA GLU A 253 -9.64 3.21 4.24
C GLU A 253 -10.83 2.76 5.10
N LYS A 254 -11.08 3.46 6.20
CA LYS A 254 -12.21 3.17 7.08
C LYS A 254 -13.53 3.31 6.32
N GLY A 255 -14.32 2.24 6.29
CA GLY A 255 -15.62 2.19 5.62
C GLY A 255 -15.56 1.89 4.12
N PHE A 256 -14.45 2.16 3.43
CA PHE A 256 -14.30 1.87 2.01
C PHE A 256 -13.85 0.42 1.77
N THR A 257 -14.82 -0.48 1.60
CA THR A 257 -14.57 -1.92 1.42
C THR A 257 -14.44 -2.24 -0.06
N ILE A 258 -13.22 -2.16 -0.59
CA ILE A 258 -12.96 -2.37 -2.03
C ILE A 258 -13.02 -3.85 -2.45
N SER A 259 -12.70 -4.77 -1.53
CA SER A 259 -12.62 -6.20 -1.80
C SER A 259 -13.28 -6.99 -0.66
N PRO A 260 -14.61 -7.13 -0.66
CA PRO A 260 -15.36 -7.70 0.47
C PRO A 260 -15.08 -9.19 0.73
N ALA A 261 -14.54 -9.93 -0.24
CA ALA A 261 -14.16 -11.33 -0.05
C ALA A 261 -12.73 -11.52 0.49
N SER A 262 -11.92 -10.45 0.55
CA SER A 262 -10.58 -10.51 1.14
C SER A 262 -10.65 -10.74 2.64
N LYS A 263 -9.92 -11.73 3.13
CA LYS A 263 -9.75 -11.99 4.56
C LYS A 263 -8.35 -11.55 5.00
N PRO A 264 -8.17 -11.19 6.28
CA PRO A 264 -6.86 -10.88 6.84
C PRO A 264 -5.82 -11.94 6.46
N LEU A 265 -4.77 -11.49 5.77
CA LEU A 265 -3.57 -12.31 5.46
C LEU A 265 -3.84 -13.61 4.67
N ASP A 266 -4.95 -13.69 3.92
CA ASP A 266 -5.29 -14.90 3.17
C ASP A 266 -4.42 -15.16 1.91
N GLY A 267 -3.57 -14.20 1.56
CA GLY A 267 -2.65 -14.27 0.41
C GLY A 267 -3.34 -14.31 -0.96
N LYS A 268 -4.65 -14.05 -1.01
CA LYS A 268 -5.45 -14.09 -2.24
C LYS A 268 -5.51 -12.70 -2.85
N LEU A 269 -4.83 -12.53 -3.98
CA LEU A 269 -4.88 -11.29 -4.75
C LEU A 269 -6.21 -11.24 -5.51
N ARG A 270 -6.95 -10.13 -5.40
CA ARG A 270 -8.24 -9.97 -6.06
C ARG A 270 -8.25 -8.74 -6.95
N LEU A 271 -8.78 -8.91 -8.16
CA LEU A 271 -8.97 -7.88 -9.16
C LEU A 271 -10.34 -7.22 -9.00
N ILE A 272 -10.37 -5.90 -9.02
CA ILE A 272 -11.53 -5.06 -9.26
C ILE A 272 -11.29 -4.33 -10.57
N HIS A 273 -12.16 -4.51 -11.55
CA HIS A 273 -12.03 -3.90 -12.88
C HIS A 273 -13.37 -3.43 -13.42
N PHE A 274 -13.37 -2.26 -14.07
CA PHE A 274 -14.46 -1.83 -14.94
C PHE A 274 -13.99 -0.88 -16.05
N GLY A 275 -14.73 -0.90 -17.16
CA GLY A 275 -14.49 -0.06 -18.34
C GLY A 275 -14.93 1.40 -18.19
N PRO A 276 -14.75 2.24 -19.22
CA PRO A 276 -15.19 3.63 -19.22
C PRO A 276 -16.69 3.79 -18.97
N MET A 277 -17.03 4.73 -18.08
CA MET A 277 -18.40 5.16 -17.80
C MET A 277 -18.45 6.68 -17.63
N SER A 278 -19.65 7.26 -17.59
CA SER A 278 -19.83 8.65 -17.17
C SER A 278 -19.43 8.85 -15.70
N GLY A 279 -19.13 10.10 -15.31
CA GLY A 279 -18.77 10.43 -13.93
C GLY A 279 -19.82 9.96 -12.92
N ASP A 280 -21.11 10.17 -13.23
CA ASP A 280 -22.24 9.76 -12.38
C ASP A 280 -22.34 8.24 -12.21
N GLU A 281 -22.07 7.48 -13.28
CA GLU A 281 -22.09 6.02 -13.22
C GLU A 281 -20.94 5.47 -12.39
N VAL A 282 -19.72 6.02 -12.54
CA VAL A 282 -18.59 5.65 -11.69
C VAL A 282 -18.88 5.98 -10.23
N MET A 283 -19.43 7.17 -9.94
CA MET A 283 -19.83 7.55 -8.58
C MET A 283 -20.87 6.58 -8.00
N LYS A 284 -21.88 6.19 -8.79
CA LYS A 284 -22.90 5.21 -8.40
C LYS A 284 -22.29 3.86 -8.07
N VAL A 285 -21.30 3.40 -8.85
CA VAL A 285 -20.58 2.14 -8.57
C VAL A 285 -19.74 2.28 -7.30
N MET A 286 -18.85 3.26 -7.25
CA MET A 286 -17.85 3.39 -6.18
C MET A 286 -18.44 3.76 -4.83
N THR A 287 -19.58 4.45 -4.78
CA THR A 287 -20.27 4.73 -3.51
C THR A 287 -20.74 3.45 -2.84
N LYS A 288 -21.11 2.40 -3.60
CA LYS A 288 -21.48 1.09 -3.04
C LYS A 288 -20.31 0.38 -2.35
N ALA A 289 -19.06 0.78 -2.58
CA ALA A 289 -17.93 0.26 -1.80
C ALA A 289 -18.01 0.67 -0.32
N TYR A 290 -18.64 1.81 -0.01
CA TYR A 290 -18.94 2.23 1.36
C TYR A 290 -20.16 1.50 1.97
N ASP A 291 -21.01 0.91 1.12
CA ASP A 291 -22.11 0.04 1.53
C ASP A 291 -21.63 -1.42 1.55
N GLN A 292 -20.68 -1.72 2.43
CA GLN A 292 -20.15 -3.07 2.67
C GLN A 292 -19.59 -3.77 1.41
N GLY A 293 -19.07 -3.00 0.46
CA GLY A 293 -18.45 -3.55 -0.75
C GLY A 293 -19.43 -4.03 -1.81
N LYS A 294 -20.70 -3.59 -1.80
CA LYS A 294 -21.72 -3.98 -2.79
C LYS A 294 -21.47 -3.49 -4.22
N HIS A 295 -20.40 -2.71 -4.46
CA HIS A 295 -20.00 -2.34 -5.82
C HIS A 295 -19.66 -3.56 -6.69
N ILE A 296 -19.21 -4.66 -6.09
CA ILE A 296 -18.92 -5.91 -6.81
C ILE A 296 -20.17 -6.63 -7.33
N GLU A 297 -21.37 -6.24 -6.88
CA GLU A 297 -22.65 -6.81 -7.34
C GLU A 297 -23.15 -6.12 -8.63
N ASP A 298 -22.54 -5.01 -9.03
CA ASP A 298 -22.85 -4.33 -10.27
C ASP A 298 -22.30 -5.12 -11.46
N GLU A 299 -23.14 -5.47 -12.44
CA GLU A 299 -22.77 -6.32 -13.59
C GLU A 299 -21.61 -5.76 -14.44
N ARG A 300 -21.36 -4.45 -14.32
CA ARG A 300 -20.27 -3.77 -15.02
C ARG A 300 -18.93 -3.90 -14.31
N VAL A 301 -18.92 -4.41 -13.08
CA VAL A 301 -17.72 -4.61 -12.26
C VAL A 301 -17.30 -6.07 -12.34
N ARG A 302 -16.08 -6.29 -12.82
CA ARG A 302 -15.39 -7.57 -12.71
C ARG A 302 -14.72 -7.67 -11.35
N TYR A 303 -15.08 -8.71 -10.60
CA TYR A 303 -14.44 -9.06 -9.34
C TYR A 303 -14.03 -10.52 -9.34
N GLU A 304 -12.73 -10.80 -9.25
CA GLU A 304 -12.20 -12.17 -9.29
C GLU A 304 -10.87 -12.33 -8.54
N GLU A 305 -10.61 -13.54 -8.06
CA GLU A 305 -9.30 -13.94 -7.55
C GLU A 305 -8.35 -14.19 -8.72
N ILE A 306 -7.13 -13.64 -8.63
CA ILE A 306 -6.09 -13.73 -9.66
C ILE A 306 -4.76 -14.09 -9.00
N ASP A 307 -3.84 -14.66 -9.77
CA ASP A 307 -2.46 -14.92 -9.30
C ASP A 307 -1.49 -13.79 -9.68
N GLY A 308 -1.92 -12.92 -10.61
CA GLY A 308 -1.13 -11.81 -11.11
C GLY A 308 -1.90 -10.95 -12.12
N LEU A 309 -1.40 -9.75 -12.37
CA LEU A 309 -1.96 -8.75 -13.26
C LEU A 309 -0.86 -8.20 -14.16
N ARG A 310 -1.10 -8.12 -15.47
CA ARG A 310 -0.20 -7.47 -16.43
C ARG A 310 -0.94 -6.39 -17.18
N ILE A 311 -0.32 -5.23 -17.34
CA ILE A 311 -0.85 -4.12 -18.13
C ILE A 311 0.22 -3.76 -19.16
N SER A 312 -0.14 -3.73 -20.43
CA SER A 312 0.71 -3.27 -21.53
C SER A 312 0.10 -2.04 -22.16
N PHE A 313 0.84 -0.94 -22.19
CA PHE A 313 0.39 0.31 -22.77
C PHE A 313 0.62 0.28 -24.27
N ASP A 314 -0.35 0.79 -25.04
CA ASP A 314 -0.15 0.99 -26.47
C ASP A 314 0.41 2.39 -26.77
N ASP A 315 0.80 2.63 -28.02
CA ASP A 315 1.38 3.91 -28.44
C ASP A 315 0.38 5.07 -28.49
N SER A 316 -0.92 4.81 -28.28
CA SER A 316 -1.97 5.84 -28.31
C SER A 316 -2.07 6.60 -27.00
N GLU A 317 -1.65 5.98 -25.89
CA GLU A 317 -1.52 6.67 -24.61
C GLU A 317 -0.19 7.44 -24.62
N GLU A 318 -0.17 8.69 -25.10
CA GLU A 318 1.08 9.46 -25.27
C GLU A 318 1.49 10.18 -23.98
N ASP A 319 0.55 10.78 -23.28
CA ASP A 319 0.80 11.54 -22.05
C ASP A 319 1.11 10.60 -20.86
N GLY A 320 2.29 10.77 -20.27
CA GLY A 320 2.78 9.93 -19.18
C GLY A 320 1.86 9.86 -17.97
N ARG A 321 1.01 10.87 -17.75
CA ARG A 321 0.06 10.89 -16.63
C ARG A 321 -0.95 9.73 -16.67
N TRP A 322 -1.25 9.22 -17.85
CA TRP A 322 -2.21 8.12 -18.03
C TRP A 322 -1.59 6.73 -17.93
N ARG A 323 -0.25 6.67 -17.89
CA ARG A 323 0.54 5.44 -17.66
C ARG A 323 1.12 5.38 -16.25
N ARG A 324 0.48 6.08 -15.31
CA ARG A 324 0.83 6.04 -13.88
C ARG A 324 0.24 4.80 -13.23
N ILE A 325 1.10 4.02 -12.59
CA ILE A 325 0.75 2.88 -11.75
C ILE A 325 0.91 3.30 -10.30
N CYS A 326 -0.06 2.96 -9.46
CA CYS A 326 0.04 3.15 -8.01
C CYS A 326 0.31 1.80 -7.35
N VAL A 327 1.42 1.71 -6.61
CA VAL A 327 1.76 0.58 -5.73
C VAL A 327 1.83 1.09 -4.30
N ASP A 328 0.83 0.74 -3.48
CA ASP A 328 0.70 1.18 -2.08
C ASP A 328 0.89 2.69 -1.86
N GLY A 329 0.38 3.50 -2.78
CA GLY A 329 0.50 4.96 -2.73
C GLY A 329 1.74 5.52 -3.44
N LYS A 330 2.74 4.69 -3.76
CA LYS A 330 3.90 5.09 -4.57
C LYS A 330 3.51 5.10 -6.05
N ILE A 331 3.80 6.19 -6.74
CA ILE A 331 3.39 6.38 -8.14
C ILE A 331 4.57 6.12 -9.08
N ILE A 332 4.38 5.22 -10.04
CA ILE A 332 5.38 4.88 -11.05
C ILE A 332 4.83 5.31 -12.41
N ARG A 333 5.58 6.15 -13.14
CA ARG A 333 5.28 6.47 -14.53
C ARG A 333 5.95 5.44 -15.44
N VAL A 334 5.15 4.72 -16.21
CA VAL A 334 5.64 3.80 -17.23
C VAL A 334 5.90 4.55 -18.54
N GLU A 335 6.96 4.17 -19.25
CA GLU A 335 7.30 4.75 -20.54
C GLU A 335 6.29 4.39 -21.64
N LYS A 336 6.34 5.10 -22.77
CA LYS A 336 5.45 4.85 -23.90
C LYS A 336 5.69 3.44 -24.45
N GLY A 337 4.61 2.69 -24.69
CA GLY A 337 4.68 1.29 -25.12
C GLY A 337 5.19 0.31 -24.04
N GLY A 338 5.39 0.79 -22.81
CA GLY A 338 5.89 -0.01 -21.70
C GLY A 338 4.85 -0.96 -21.11
N TRP A 339 5.22 -1.63 -20.03
CA TRP A 339 4.37 -2.58 -19.33
C TRP A 339 4.65 -2.62 -17.83
N VAL A 340 3.67 -3.12 -17.08
CA VAL A 340 3.79 -3.50 -15.68
C VAL A 340 3.24 -4.90 -15.48
N GLU A 341 3.86 -5.65 -14.58
CA GLU A 341 3.43 -6.97 -14.13
C GLU A 341 3.46 -7.03 -12.61
N VAL A 342 2.37 -7.52 -12.03
CA VAL A 342 2.18 -7.74 -10.60
C VAL A 342 1.99 -9.22 -10.38
N THR A 343 2.74 -9.78 -9.44
CA THR A 343 2.63 -11.18 -9.02
C THR A 343 2.72 -11.28 -7.50
N LYS A 344 2.23 -12.37 -6.93
CA LYS A 344 2.47 -12.70 -5.52
C LYS A 344 3.97 -12.96 -5.32
N GLU A 345 4.52 -12.43 -4.22
CA GLU A 345 5.91 -12.64 -3.83
C GLU A 345 6.00 -13.77 -2.80
N ASP A 346 6.88 -14.74 -3.04
CA ASP A 346 7.06 -15.89 -2.15
C ASP A 346 8.02 -15.56 -0.98
N ALA A 347 8.75 -14.45 -1.06
CA ALA A 347 9.68 -14.06 -0.02
C ALA A 347 8.99 -13.69 1.29
N HIS A 348 9.27 -14.46 2.34
CA HIS A 348 8.90 -14.13 3.72
C HIS A 348 9.92 -13.17 4.33
N VAL A 349 9.57 -11.89 4.40
CA VAL A 349 10.46 -10.83 4.89
C VAL A 349 9.92 -10.06 6.08
N LEU A 350 8.63 -10.16 6.33
CA LEU A 350 7.97 -9.40 7.39
C LEU A 350 6.78 -10.18 7.95
N ASP A 351 6.70 -10.26 9.27
CA ASP A 351 5.50 -10.65 9.99
C ASP A 351 4.76 -9.40 10.47
N ILE A 352 3.44 -9.49 10.53
CA ILE A 352 2.57 -8.44 11.08
C ILE A 352 1.72 -9.01 12.22
N VAL A 353 1.56 -8.22 13.28
CA VAL A 353 0.71 -8.57 14.43
C VAL A 353 -0.72 -8.19 14.12
N CYS A 354 -1.62 -9.16 14.21
CA CYS A 354 -3.06 -8.98 14.02
C CYS A 354 -3.86 -9.63 15.16
N GLY A 355 -5.18 -9.37 15.21
CA GLY A 355 -6.10 -9.96 16.20
C GLY A 355 -6.08 -11.49 16.18
N ALA A 356 -6.29 -12.12 17.34
CA ALA A 356 -6.16 -13.57 17.49
C ALA A 356 -7.21 -14.38 16.69
N GLU A 357 -8.36 -13.77 16.39
CA GLU A 357 -9.42 -14.27 15.52
C GLU A 357 -9.06 -14.25 14.03
N HIS A 358 -8.01 -13.51 13.67
CA HIS A 358 -7.47 -13.38 12.33
C HIS A 358 -6.12 -14.10 12.16
N ALA A 359 -5.65 -14.72 13.25
CA ALA A 359 -4.40 -15.46 13.29
C ALA A 359 -4.61 -16.95 13.02
#